data_AF-A0A2H0IP78-F1
#
_entry.id   AF-A0A2H0IP78-F1
#
_cell.length_a   1.000
_cell.length_b   1.000
_cell.length_c   1.000
_cell.angle_alpha   90.00
_cell.angle_beta   90.00
_cell.angle_gamma   90.00
#
_symmetry.space_group_name_H-M   'P 1'
#
loop_
_entity.id
_entity.type
_entity.pdbx_description
1 polymer ?
#
loop_
_entity_poly.entity_id
_entity_poly.type
_entity_poly.pdbx_seq_one_letter_code
_entity_poly.pdbx_strand_id
1 'polypeptide(L)'
;MPKGRPVLLKIRARDVLHSVFIPHMRLKMDAVPGMPTQFWFVANKTTEEMRVEEGNPDFDYELACTEVCGRGHFSMKKTVIVLEQAEYDKWKAEQKSWLSKNPDYMSQVPENLKELAVVTAGINE
;
A
#
# COMPACT_ATOMS: atom_id res chain seq x y z
N MET A 1 -6.07 -0.45 -5.03
CA MET A 1 -5.40 -1.33 -6.02
C MET A 1 -6.41 -1.69 -7.11
N PRO A 2 -6.00 -1.93 -8.36
CA PRO A 2 -6.93 -2.32 -9.42
C PRO A 2 -7.29 -3.82 -9.32
N LYS A 3 -8.56 -4.14 -9.52
CA LYS A 3 -9.07 -5.52 -9.62
C LYS A 3 -8.45 -6.26 -10.82
N GLY A 4 -8.26 -7.57 -10.68
CA GLY A 4 -7.79 -8.45 -11.75
C GLY A 4 -6.33 -8.27 -12.17
N ARG A 5 -5.58 -7.39 -11.50
CA ARG A 5 -4.15 -7.18 -11.75
C ARG A 5 -3.29 -7.85 -10.68
N PRO A 6 -2.17 -8.49 -11.05
CA PRO A 6 -1.22 -9.02 -10.09
C PRO A 6 -0.55 -7.87 -9.33
N VAL A 7 -0.62 -7.93 -8.01
CA VAL A 7 0.05 -7.00 -7.10
C VAL A 7 1.18 -7.75 -6.41
N LEU A 8 2.42 -7.32 -6.65
CA LEU A 8 3.60 -7.81 -5.94
C LEU A 8 3.80 -6.99 -4.67
N LEU A 9 3.52 -7.59 -3.51
CA LEU A 9 3.75 -6.96 -2.23
C LEU A 9 5.15 -7.32 -1.72
N LYS A 10 6.02 -6.33 -1.67
CA LYS A 10 7.36 -6.45 -1.07
C LYS A 10 7.32 -5.88 0.34
N ILE A 11 7.57 -6.72 1.33
CA ILE A 11 7.48 -6.35 2.73
C ILE A 11 8.85 -6.48 3.40
N ARG A 12 9.08 -5.63 4.40
CA ARG A 12 10.27 -5.66 5.25
C ARG A 12 9.91 -5.07 6.60
N ALA A 13 10.49 -5.61 7.65
CA ALA A 13 10.48 -4.99 8.97
C ALA A 13 11.78 -4.23 9.22
N ARG A 14 11.71 -3.15 10.00
CA ARG A 14 12.87 -2.35 10.41
C ARG A 14 13.26 -2.57 11.87
N ASP A 15 12.32 -3.08 12.66
CA ASP A 15 12.37 -3.17 14.11
C ASP A 15 12.24 -4.63 14.58
N VAL A 16 11.02 -5.15 14.66
CA VAL A 16 10.67 -6.48 15.20
C VAL A 16 9.91 -7.29 14.15
N LEU A 17 9.55 -8.53 14.49
CA LEU A 17 8.74 -9.37 13.61
C LEU A 17 7.32 -8.79 13.50
N HIS A 18 6.83 -8.68 12.27
CA HIS A 18 5.44 -8.37 11.95
C HIS A 18 4.89 -9.45 11.03
N SER A 19 3.58 -9.50 10.84
CA SER A 19 2.97 -10.38 9.83
C SER A 19 1.86 -9.64 9.12
N VAL A 20 2.01 -9.43 7.81
CA VAL A 20 0.98 -8.81 6.97
C VAL A 20 -0.11 -9.84 6.69
N PHE A 21 -1.35 -9.51 7.01
CA PHE A 21 -2.51 -10.36 6.80
C PHE A 21 -3.66 -9.61 6.11
N ILE A 22 -4.24 -10.20 5.07
CA ILE A 22 -5.46 -9.72 4.41
C ILE A 22 -6.48 -10.87 4.42
N PRO A 23 -7.42 -10.91 5.39
CA PRO A 23 -8.27 -12.07 5.64
C PRO A 23 -9.09 -12.52 4.43
N HIS A 24 -9.79 -11.59 3.78
CA HIS A 24 -10.68 -11.89 2.65
C HIS A 24 -9.93 -12.33 1.38
N MET A 25 -8.62 -12.09 1.32
CA MET A 25 -7.77 -12.56 0.22
C MET A 25 -6.98 -13.83 0.61
N ARG A 26 -7.10 -14.30 1.86
CA ARG A 26 -6.36 -15.45 2.42
C ARG A 26 -4.85 -15.29 2.30
N LEU A 27 -4.36 -14.08 2.46
CA LEU A 27 -2.94 -13.73 2.32
C LEU A 27 -2.33 -13.51 3.70
N LYS A 28 -1.26 -14.24 4.02
CA LYS A 28 -0.45 -14.02 5.22
C LYS A 28 1.03 -14.17 4.87
N MET A 29 1.86 -13.24 5.30
CA MET A 29 3.32 -13.36 5.21
C MET A 29 4.03 -12.56 6.30
N ASP A 30 5.04 -13.17 6.90
CA ASP A 30 5.86 -12.53 7.92
C ASP A 30 6.83 -11.51 7.30
N ALA A 31 6.95 -10.38 7.97
CA ALA A 31 7.99 -9.39 7.72
C ALA A 31 9.05 -9.54 8.82
N VAL A 32 10.12 -10.28 8.49
CA VAL A 32 11.22 -10.57 9.40
C VAL A 32 12.34 -9.54 9.20
N PRO A 33 12.85 -8.89 10.27
CA PRO A 33 13.96 -7.96 10.16
C PRO A 33 15.18 -8.61 9.50
N GLY A 34 15.76 -7.94 8.49
CA GLY A 34 16.92 -8.44 7.76
C GLY A 34 16.64 -9.44 6.63
N MET A 35 15.40 -9.91 6.48
CA MET A 35 15.00 -10.80 5.39
C MET A 35 14.00 -10.11 4.45
N PRO A 36 14.29 -9.97 3.15
CA PRO A 36 13.29 -9.50 2.19
C PRO A 36 12.26 -10.60 1.94
N THR A 37 11.00 -10.32 2.24
CA THR A 37 9.89 -11.21 1.89
C THR A 37 8.99 -10.54 0.85
N GLN A 38 8.53 -11.32 -0.11
CA GLN A 38 7.62 -10.84 -1.15
C GLN A 38 6.68 -11.95 -1.57
N PHE A 39 5.46 -11.57 -1.91
CA PHE A 39 4.48 -12.47 -2.50
C PHE A 39 3.59 -11.66 -3.44
N TRP A 40 2.99 -12.35 -4.40
CA TRP A 40 2.05 -11.72 -5.33
C TRP A 40 0.66 -12.31 -5.13
N PHE A 41 -0.36 -11.51 -5.42
CA PHE A 41 -1.76 -11.92 -5.38
C PHE A 41 -2.56 -11.12 -6.39
N VAL A 42 -3.79 -11.57 -6.66
CA VAL A 42 -4.76 -10.88 -7.51
C VAL A 42 -6.03 -10.66 -6.71
N ALA A 43 -6.49 -9.41 -6.64
CA ALA A 43 -7.79 -9.10 -6.05
C ALA A 43 -8.89 -9.35 -7.08
N ASN A 44 -9.81 -10.27 -6.77
CA ASN A 44 -10.82 -10.74 -7.72
C ASN A 44 -12.15 -9.97 -7.64
N LYS A 45 -12.43 -9.31 -6.50
CA LYS A 45 -13.64 -8.53 -6.26
C LYS A 45 -13.26 -7.11 -5.85
N THR A 46 -14.02 -6.13 -6.32
CA THR A 46 -13.87 -4.74 -5.87
C THR A 46 -14.40 -4.61 -4.44
N THR A 47 -14.03 -3.52 -3.77
CA THR A 47 -14.60 -3.19 -2.47
C THR A 47 -16.12 -3.03 -2.56
N GLU A 48 -16.63 -2.45 -3.66
CA GLU A 48 -18.06 -2.28 -3.89
C GLU A 48 -18.79 -3.62 -4.09
N GLU A 49 -18.22 -4.54 -4.87
CA GLU A 49 -18.78 -5.88 -5.04
C GLU A 49 -18.88 -6.63 -3.70
N MET A 50 -17.86 -6.50 -2.84
CA MET A 50 -17.91 -7.10 -1.51
C MET A 50 -18.93 -6.45 -0.58
N ARG A 51 -19.14 -5.12 -0.66
CA ARG A 51 -20.18 -4.44 0.13
C ARG A 51 -21.56 -5.00 -0.18
N VAL A 52 -21.83 -5.26 -1.47
CA VAL A 52 -23.08 -5.88 -1.92
C VAL A 52 -23.19 -7.32 -1.45
N GLU A 53 -22.13 -8.11 -1.59
CA GLU A 53 -22.13 -9.54 -1.22
C GLU A 53 -22.27 -9.78 0.29
N GLU A 54 -21.56 -8.99 1.11
CA GLU A 54 -21.63 -9.06 2.57
C GLU A 54 -22.87 -8.35 3.13
N GLY A 55 -23.62 -7.62 2.29
CA GLY A 55 -24.76 -6.79 2.72
C GLY A 55 -24.36 -5.67 3.69
N ASN A 56 -23.09 -5.24 3.66
CA ASN A 56 -22.52 -4.25 4.56
C ASN A 56 -21.97 -3.07 3.75
N PRO A 57 -22.66 -1.91 3.71
CA PRO A 57 -22.21 -0.74 2.95
C PRO A 57 -20.92 -0.13 3.49
N ASP A 58 -20.60 -0.37 4.77
CA ASP A 58 -19.38 0.11 5.43
C ASP A 58 -18.23 -0.90 5.30
N PHE A 59 -18.40 -1.97 4.52
CA PHE A 59 -17.34 -2.95 4.30
C PHE A 59 -16.16 -2.33 3.56
N ASP A 60 -14.98 -2.54 4.12
CA ASP A 60 -13.70 -2.27 3.50
C ASP A 60 -12.78 -3.47 3.77
N TYR A 61 -11.92 -3.82 2.80
CA TYR A 61 -10.92 -4.84 3.06
C TYR A 61 -9.94 -4.35 4.13
N GLU A 62 -9.60 -5.22 5.07
CA GLU A 62 -8.63 -4.93 6.12
C GLU A 62 -7.29 -5.59 5.82
N LEU A 63 -6.21 -4.82 5.94
CA LEU A 63 -4.85 -5.32 6.14
C LEU A 63 -4.51 -5.14 7.60
N ALA A 64 -4.19 -6.22 8.31
CA ALA A 64 -3.86 -6.19 9.73
C ALA A 64 -2.51 -6.87 10.01
N CYS A 65 -1.85 -6.45 11.10
CA CYS A 65 -0.73 -7.18 11.65
C CYS A 65 -1.23 -8.38 12.46
N THR A 66 -0.74 -9.58 12.18
CA THR A 66 -1.08 -10.81 12.94
C THR A 66 0.08 -11.41 13.71
N GLU A 67 1.13 -10.65 13.94
CA GLU A 67 2.22 -11.00 14.85
C GLU A 67 2.32 -9.94 15.94
N VAL A 68 2.41 -10.36 17.21
CA VAL A 68 2.53 -9.42 18.33
C VAL A 68 3.83 -8.63 18.24
N CYS A 69 3.73 -7.39 17.76
CA CYS A 69 4.86 -6.52 17.45
C CYS A 69 5.04 -5.35 18.45
N GLY A 70 4.42 -5.45 19.64
CA GLY A 70 4.53 -4.46 20.71
C GLY A 70 3.21 -3.75 21.04
N ARG A 71 3.31 -2.63 21.79
CA ARG A 71 2.13 -1.96 22.39
C ARG A 71 1.11 -1.47 21.36
N GLY A 72 1.56 -1.07 20.17
CA GLY A 72 0.69 -0.61 19.08
C GLY A 72 0.10 -1.73 18.21
N HIS A 73 0.34 -3.00 18.54
CA HIS A 73 -0.03 -4.13 17.70
C HIS A 73 -1.52 -4.13 17.32
N PHE A 74 -2.41 -3.91 18.30
CA PHE A 74 -3.87 -3.92 18.09
C PHE A 74 -4.38 -2.86 17.11
N SER A 75 -3.65 -1.76 16.94
CA SER A 75 -4.02 -0.66 16.04
C SER A 75 -3.26 -0.68 14.72
N MET A 76 -2.36 -1.66 14.54
CA MET A 76 -1.55 -1.82 13.34
C MET A 76 -2.36 -2.45 12.22
N LYS A 77 -3.28 -1.66 11.66
CA LYS A 77 -4.15 -2.04 10.56
C LYS A 77 -4.34 -0.90 9.56
N LYS A 78 -4.71 -1.25 8.34
CA LYS A 78 -4.98 -0.33 7.23
C LYS A 78 -6.12 -0.85 6.36
N THR A 79 -6.89 0.10 5.84
CA THR A 79 -7.90 -0.18 4.82
C THR A 79 -7.24 -0.45 3.48
N VAL A 80 -7.74 -1.46 2.77
CA VAL A 80 -7.41 -1.80 1.39
C VAL A 80 -8.65 -1.54 0.54
N ILE A 81 -8.51 -0.67 -0.46
CA ILE A 81 -9.58 -0.43 -1.44
C ILE A 81 -9.20 -1.09 -2.76
N VAL A 82 -10.10 -1.94 -3.27
CA VAL A 82 -10.00 -2.56 -4.59
C VAL A 82 -10.98 -1.86 -5.52
N LEU A 83 -10.46 -1.24 -6.58
CA LEU A 83 -11.20 -0.44 -7.54
C LEU A 83 -11.19 -1.11 -8.91
N GLU A 84 -12.13 -0.71 -9.77
CA GLU A 84 -11.99 -0.97 -11.20
C GLU A 84 -10.80 -0.18 -11.77
N GLN A 85 -10.25 -0.65 -12.91
CA GLN A 85 -9.01 -0.11 -13.47
C GLN A 85 -9.11 1.41 -13.74
N ALA A 86 -10.21 1.86 -14.35
CA ALA A 86 -10.41 3.27 -14.69
C ALA A 86 -10.48 4.18 -13.45
N GLU A 87 -11.13 3.72 -12.38
CA GLU A 87 -11.22 4.45 -11.11
C GLU A 87 -9.87 4.51 -10.40
N TYR A 88 -9.12 3.40 -10.43
CA TYR A 88 -7.76 3.36 -9.88
C TYR A 88 -6.84 4.35 -10.59
N ASP A 89 -6.91 4.42 -11.92
CA ASP A 89 -6.07 5.33 -12.72
C ASP A 89 -6.40 6.80 -12.44
N LYS A 90 -7.70 7.13 -12.30
CA LYS A 90 -8.15 8.45 -11.86
C LYS A 90 -7.62 8.79 -10.46
N TRP A 91 -7.82 7.89 -9.49
CA TRP A 91 -7.33 8.06 -8.12
C TRP A 91 -5.81 8.26 -8.08
N LYS A 92 -5.07 7.50 -8.90
CA LYS A 92 -3.60 7.58 -9.00
C LYS A 92 -3.15 8.93 -9.54
N ALA A 93 -3.83 9.47 -10.55
CA ALA A 93 -3.51 10.78 -11.13
C ALA A 93 -3.73 11.93 -10.13
N GLU A 94 -4.66 11.79 -9.19
CA GLU A 94 -4.90 12.77 -8.13
C GLU A 94 -3.82 12.74 -7.03
N GLN A 95 -3.01 11.68 -6.95
CA GLN A 95 -1.99 11.55 -5.91
C GLN A 95 -0.75 12.40 -6.22
N LYS A 96 -0.49 13.40 -5.38
CA LYS A 96 0.79 14.12 -5.40
C LYS A 96 1.92 13.25 -4.84
N SER A 97 3.08 13.31 -5.49
CA SER A 97 4.28 12.63 -5.00
C SER A 97 4.68 13.13 -3.61
N TRP A 98 5.45 12.33 -2.87
CA TRP A 98 5.94 12.72 -1.55
C TRP A 98 6.83 13.97 -1.63
N LEU A 99 7.66 14.08 -2.66
CA LEU A 99 8.56 15.21 -2.86
C LEU A 99 7.80 16.51 -3.17
N SER A 100 6.74 16.44 -3.99
CA SER A 100 5.85 17.58 -4.24
C SER A 100 5.15 18.08 -2.98
N LYS A 101 4.97 17.21 -1.97
CA LYS A 101 4.39 17.58 -0.66
C LYS A 101 5.42 18.13 0.34
N ASN A 102 6.72 17.92 0.11
CA ASN A 102 7.80 18.28 1.01
C ASN A 102 8.88 19.06 0.25
N PRO A 103 8.61 20.31 -0.18
CA PRO A 103 9.51 21.08 -1.04
C PRO A 103 10.87 21.33 -0.37
N ASP A 104 10.91 21.48 0.96
CA ASP A 104 12.14 21.72 1.71
C ASP A 104 13.16 20.58 1.56
N TYR A 105 12.69 19.35 1.30
CA TYR A 105 13.55 18.20 1.11
C TYR A 105 14.41 18.31 -0.17
N MET A 106 14.01 19.13 -1.14
CA MET A 106 14.82 19.39 -2.34
C MET A 106 16.23 19.93 -2.02
N SER A 107 16.37 20.62 -0.88
CA SER A 107 17.68 21.08 -0.40
C SER A 107 18.62 19.94 0.01
N GLN A 108 18.06 18.81 0.44
CA GLN A 108 18.79 17.62 0.90
C GLN A 108 19.08 16.63 -0.24
N VAL A 109 18.46 16.82 -1.41
CA VAL A 109 18.70 15.97 -2.58
C VAL A 109 20.10 16.27 -3.14
N PRO A 110 20.97 15.25 -3.30
CA PRO A 110 22.26 15.41 -3.95
C PRO A 110 22.13 16.03 -5.34
N GLU A 111 23.04 16.92 -5.72
CA GLU A 111 22.92 17.72 -6.94
C GLU A 111 22.79 16.88 -8.21
N ASN A 112 23.51 15.76 -8.28
CA ASN A 112 23.43 14.78 -9.37
C ASN A 112 22.10 14.02 -9.47
N LEU A 113 21.24 14.11 -8.45
CA LEU A 113 19.92 13.44 -8.40
C LEU A 113 18.75 14.42 -8.44
N LYS A 114 19.00 15.74 -8.38
CA LYS A 114 17.94 16.76 -8.32
C LYS A 114 17.05 16.73 -9.56
N GLU A 115 17.65 16.65 -10.75
CA GLU A 115 16.90 16.61 -12.01
C GLU A 115 16.01 15.35 -12.09
N LEU A 116 16.59 14.18 -11.79
CA LEU A 116 15.84 12.91 -11.75
C LEU A 116 14.70 12.95 -10.72
N ALA A 117 14.95 13.56 -9.56
CA ALA A 117 13.96 13.71 -8.49
C ALA A 117 12.79 14.59 -8.94
N VAL A 118 13.05 15.70 -9.64
CA VAL A 118 12.01 16.59 -10.18
C VAL A 118 11.15 15.90 -11.22
N VAL A 119 11.77 15.18 -12.16
CA VAL A 119 11.07 14.42 -13.22
C VAL A 119 10.22 13.31 -12.62
N THR A 120 10.81 12.48 -11.75
CA THR A 120 10.10 11.34 -11.13
C THR A 120 8.96 11.79 -10.21
N ALA A 121 9.10 12.96 -9.59
CA ALA A 121 8.11 13.52 -8.70
C ALA A 121 6.98 14.29 -9.41
N GLY A 122 7.10 14.50 -10.73
CA GLY A 122 6.13 15.29 -11.51
C GLY A 122 6.01 16.73 -11.01
N ILE A 123 7.12 17.36 -10.60
CA ILE A 123 7.12 18.72 -10.05
C ILE A 123 7.13 19.79 -11.16
N ASN A 124 7.58 19.45 -12.37
CA ASN A 124 7.73 20.38 -13.50
C ASN A 124 6.94 19.96 -14.76
N GLU A 125 5.84 19.20 -14.61
CA GLU A 125 4.85 18.98 -15.69
C GLU A 125 3.58 19.81 -15.44
#